data_AF-Q6MKE3-F1
#
_entry.id   AF-Q6MKE3-F1
#
_cell.length_a   1.000
_cell.length_b   1.000
_cell.length_c   1.000
_cell.angle_alpha   90.00
_cell.angle_beta   90.00
_cell.angle_gamma   90.00
#
_symmetry.space_group_name_H-M   'P 1'
#
loop_
_entity.id
_entity.type
_entity.pdbx_description
1 polymer ?
#
loop_
_entity_poly.entity_id
_entity_poly.type
_entity_poly.pdbx_seq_one_letter_code
_entity_poly.pdbx_strand_id
1 'polypeptide(L)'
;MLQFVREIPIRITLKGALSSRRGFLFYLAAGFSPKSGHIDPLSGMSVNLMDVDQWLGALKAELERDLFVSKSASLNHALAEVMAVARLKLAENAEGAGTVLRSLTFREERGWSFEWNAKQSPEEQRFVYSHFLELVPKDQTCELVRLDFSWRRVFDCEGEYQHEGFRLLKGLKISGLENLLVQLQPLKGFKLPSGSTLEDVSVQLLAQNVRLTI
;
A
#
# COMPACT_ATOMS: atom_id res chain seq x y z
N MET A 1 -2.35 -18.15 -10.46
CA MET A 1 -1.16 -17.73 -11.22
C MET A 1 -0.06 -17.47 -10.22
N LEU A 2 1.06 -18.19 -10.28
CA LEU A 2 2.19 -17.99 -9.37
C LEU A 2 2.91 -16.68 -9.74
N GLN A 3 3.24 -15.90 -8.72
CA GLN A 3 3.92 -14.61 -8.82
C GLN A 3 5.18 -14.67 -7.98
N PHE A 4 6.31 -14.25 -8.53
CA PHE A 4 7.53 -14.00 -7.78
C PHE A 4 7.49 -12.58 -7.22
N VAL A 5 7.79 -12.41 -5.93
CA VAL A 5 7.82 -11.10 -5.27
C VAL A 5 9.19 -10.86 -4.69
N ARG A 6 9.76 -9.69 -4.99
CA ARG A 6 11.03 -9.24 -4.44
C ARG A 6 10.84 -7.92 -3.71
N GLU A 7 11.35 -7.82 -2.49
CA GLU A 7 11.30 -6.61 -1.66
C GLU A 7 12.70 -6.01 -1.50
N ILE A 8 12.83 -4.68 -1.66
CA ILE A 8 14.05 -3.92 -1.41
C ILE A 8 13.76 -2.63 -0.62
N PRO A 9 14.67 -2.15 0.24
CA PRO A 9 14.52 -0.86 0.90
C PRO A 9 14.91 0.29 -0.03
N ILE A 10 14.13 1.38 0.01
CA ILE A 10 14.29 2.56 -0.84
C ILE A 10 14.00 3.85 -0.06
N ARG A 11 14.88 4.85 -0.17
CA ARG A 11 14.74 6.16 0.50
C ARG A 11 14.25 7.23 -0.46
N ILE A 12 12.98 7.60 -0.34
CA ILE A 12 12.38 8.58 -1.26
C ILE A 12 12.26 9.93 -0.56
N THR A 13 12.71 10.98 -1.25
CA THR A 13 12.54 12.35 -0.79
C THR A 13 11.26 12.94 -1.36
N LEU A 14 10.36 13.39 -0.49
CA LEU A 14 9.11 14.06 -0.85
C LEU A 14 9.08 15.49 -0.32
N LYS A 15 8.35 16.38 -1.01
CA LYS A 15 8.05 17.74 -0.56
C LYS A 15 6.59 18.10 -0.88
N GLY A 16 5.80 18.45 0.13
CA GLY A 16 4.47 19.05 -0.08
C GLY A 16 4.57 20.55 -0.40
N ALA A 17 3.53 21.12 -0.99
CA ALA A 17 3.53 22.52 -1.47
C ALA A 17 3.92 23.55 -0.40
N LEU A 18 3.51 23.33 0.85
CA LEU A 18 3.77 24.20 2.00
C LEU A 18 4.55 23.50 3.13
N SER A 19 5.13 22.32 2.86
CA SER A 19 5.83 21.53 3.88
C SER A 19 7.33 21.45 3.60
N SER A 20 8.10 21.20 4.66
CA SER A 20 9.53 20.94 4.52
C SER A 20 9.77 19.65 3.70
N ARG A 21 10.95 19.60 3.06
CA ARG A 21 11.48 18.39 2.45
C ARG A 21 11.58 17.30 3.52
N ARG A 22 11.04 16.11 3.23
CA ARG A 22 11.03 14.95 4.14
C ARG A 22 11.51 13.70 3.41
N GLY A 23 12.43 12.97 4.03
CA GLY A 23 12.87 11.66 3.56
C GLY A 23 12.03 10.56 4.20
N PHE A 24 11.62 9.58 3.40
CA PHE A 24 10.85 8.42 3.84
C PHE A 24 11.61 7.15 3.45
N LEU A 25 11.63 6.16 4.35
CA LEU A 25 12.14 4.83 4.07
C LEU A 25 10.96 3.92 3.74
N PHE A 26 10.90 3.46 2.50
CA PHE A 26 9.92 2.46 2.07
C PHE A 26 10.61 1.12 1.82
N TYR A 27 9.85 0.05 2.01
CA TYR A 27 10.15 -1.27 1.46
C TYR A 27 9.29 -1.43 0.20
N LEU A 28 9.95 -1.43 -0.96
CA LEU A 28 9.33 -1.65 -2.26
C LEU A 28 9.27 -3.14 -2.54
N ALA A 29 8.07 -3.71 -2.57
CA ALA A 29 7.81 -5.05 -3.03
C ALA A 29 7.25 -5.02 -4.47
N ALA A 30 7.94 -5.70 -5.39
CA ALA A 30 7.53 -5.81 -6.79
C ALA A 30 7.25 -7.26 -7.17
N GLY A 31 6.11 -7.47 -7.83
CA GLY A 31 5.61 -8.78 -8.22
C GLY A 31 5.67 -9.02 -9.72
N PHE A 32 6.18 -10.17 -10.15
CA PHE A 32 6.32 -10.52 -11.57
C PHE A 32 5.76 -11.91 -11.89
N SER A 33 5.36 -12.10 -13.13
CA SER A 33 4.92 -13.40 -13.67
C SER A 33 5.36 -13.55 -15.13
N PRO A 34 5.55 -14.78 -15.63
CA PRO A 34 5.91 -15.00 -17.04
C PRO A 34 4.73 -14.65 -17.95
N LYS A 35 4.99 -14.04 -19.11
CA LYS A 35 3.93 -13.74 -20.10
C LYS A 35 3.22 -15.00 -20.59
N SER A 36 3.97 -16.09 -20.76
CA SER A 36 3.46 -17.39 -21.21
C SER A 36 2.62 -18.13 -20.15
N GLY A 37 2.61 -17.66 -18.90
CA GLY A 37 2.01 -18.37 -17.77
C GLY A 37 2.73 -19.68 -17.38
N HIS A 38 3.82 -20.03 -18.07
CA HIS A 38 4.60 -21.23 -17.81
C HIS A 38 5.79 -20.90 -16.92
N ILE A 39 5.93 -21.65 -15.83
CA ILE A 39 7.08 -21.57 -14.92
C ILE A 39 8.17 -22.43 -15.52
N ASP A 40 9.41 -21.95 -15.50
CA ASP A 40 10.55 -22.76 -15.93
C ASP A 40 10.67 -23.98 -15.00
N PRO A 41 10.56 -25.21 -15.53
CA PRO A 41 10.59 -26.42 -14.71
C PRO A 41 11.96 -26.68 -14.06
N LEU A 42 13.04 -26.10 -14.58
CA LEU A 42 14.39 -26.31 -14.06
C LEU A 42 14.72 -25.37 -12.90
N SER A 43 14.38 -24.09 -13.02
CA SER A 43 14.59 -23.12 -11.95
C SER A 43 13.43 -23.05 -10.95
N GLY A 44 12.24 -23.52 -11.32
CA GLY A 44 11.01 -23.34 -10.54
C GLY A 44 10.59 -21.87 -10.43
N MET A 45 11.23 -20.96 -11.16
CA MET A 45 11.01 -19.52 -11.04
C MET A 45 10.12 -18.99 -12.16
N SER A 46 9.33 -17.97 -11.82
CA SER A 46 8.47 -17.25 -12.76
C SER A 46 9.20 -16.14 -13.53
N VAL A 47 10.42 -15.79 -13.09
CA VAL A 47 11.29 -14.75 -13.66
C VAL A 47 12.72 -15.01 -13.20
N ASN A 48 13.71 -14.55 -13.96
CA ASN A 48 15.11 -14.56 -13.56
C ASN A 48 15.36 -13.57 -12.42
N LEU A 49 15.87 -14.07 -11.29
CA LEU A 49 16.12 -13.29 -10.09
C LEU A 49 17.18 -12.19 -10.31
N MET A 50 18.23 -12.49 -11.07
CA MET A 50 19.32 -11.52 -11.31
C MET A 50 18.83 -10.31 -12.08
N ASP A 51 17.94 -10.54 -13.06
CA ASP A 51 17.35 -9.47 -13.86
C ASP A 51 16.46 -8.59 -12.96
N VAL A 52 15.63 -9.20 -12.09
CA VAL A 52 14.77 -8.45 -11.14
C VAL A 52 15.61 -7.61 -10.18
N ASP A 53 16.69 -8.17 -9.61
CA ASP A 53 17.57 -7.44 -8.71
C ASP A 53 18.26 -6.26 -9.43
N GLN A 54 18.65 -6.42 -10.71
CA GLN A 54 19.19 -5.33 -11.51
C GLN A 54 18.14 -4.23 -11.76
N TRP A 55 16.91 -4.60 -12.15
CA TRP A 55 15.84 -3.63 -12.41
C TRP A 55 15.46 -2.84 -11.16
N LEU A 56 15.34 -3.53 -10.02
CA LEU A 56 15.04 -2.91 -8.74
C LEU A 56 16.20 -2.03 -8.25
N GLY A 57 17.45 -2.43 -8.47
CA GLY A 57 18.63 -1.62 -8.18
C GLY A 57 18.68 -0.33 -9.00
N ALA A 58 18.38 -0.41 -10.30
CA ALA A 58 18.31 0.75 -11.18
C ALA A 58 17.16 1.70 -10.79
N LEU A 59 15.97 1.16 -10.55
CA LEU A 59 14.83 1.95 -10.07
C LEU A 59 15.14 2.63 -8.74
N LYS A 60 15.78 1.92 -7.81
CA LYS A 60 16.22 2.48 -6.53
C LYS A 60 17.11 3.69 -6.73
N ALA A 61 18.16 3.57 -7.54
CA ALA A 61 19.10 4.67 -7.78
C ALA A 61 18.40 5.91 -8.37
N GLU A 62 17.39 5.71 -9.23
CA GLU A 62 16.58 6.79 -9.82
C GLU A 62 15.71 7.47 -8.74
N LEU A 63 14.85 6.72 -8.05
CA LEU A 63 13.91 7.28 -7.08
C LEU A 63 14.59 7.90 -5.85
N GLU A 64 15.78 7.41 -5.44
CA GLU A 64 16.53 7.98 -4.32
C GLU A 64 17.24 9.30 -4.68
N ARG A 65 17.54 9.51 -5.96
CA ARG A 65 18.17 10.74 -6.46
C ARG A 65 17.16 11.88 -6.61
N ASP A 66 15.94 11.55 -7.00
CA ASP A 66 14.94 12.52 -7.41
C ASP A 66 14.18 13.13 -6.21
N LEU A 67 13.64 14.33 -6.41
CA LEU A 67 12.76 15.01 -5.45
C LEU A 67 11.34 15.04 -6.02
N PHE A 68 10.41 14.34 -5.37
CA PHE A 68 9.01 14.33 -5.77
C PHE A 68 8.25 15.44 -5.04
N VAL A 69 7.61 16.32 -5.80
CA VAL A 69 6.96 17.51 -5.26
C VAL A 69 5.46 17.40 -5.44
N SER A 70 4.72 17.41 -4.34
CA SER A 70 3.27 17.49 -4.40
C SER A 70 2.83 18.92 -4.68
N LYS A 71 1.83 19.04 -5.55
CA LYS A 71 1.14 20.31 -5.85
C LYS A 71 0.27 20.81 -4.69
N SER A 72 0.00 19.97 -3.70
CA SER A 72 -0.86 20.28 -2.56
C SER A 72 -0.15 20.03 -1.22
N ALA A 73 -0.83 20.32 -0.12
CA ALA A 73 -0.32 20.01 1.23
C ALA A 73 -0.21 18.49 1.46
N SER A 74 -1.10 17.71 0.85
CA SER A 74 -1.06 16.25 0.87
C SER A 74 0.10 15.72 0.04
N LEU A 75 0.75 14.63 0.47
CA LEU A 75 1.83 13.99 -0.29
C LEU A 75 1.32 13.06 -1.39
N ASN A 76 0.01 12.82 -1.49
CA ASN A 76 -0.56 11.82 -2.40
C ASN A 76 -0.20 12.03 -3.87
N HIS A 77 -0.08 13.27 -4.35
CA HIS A 77 0.35 13.53 -5.72
C HIS A 77 1.78 13.07 -5.98
N ALA A 78 2.70 13.39 -5.05
CA ALA A 78 4.08 12.93 -5.13
C ALA A 78 4.17 11.40 -5.07
N LEU A 79 3.34 10.76 -4.24
CA LEU A 79 3.29 9.29 -4.12
C LEU A 79 2.71 8.61 -5.38
N ALA A 80 1.73 9.23 -6.01
CA ALA A 80 1.19 8.79 -7.29
C ALA A 80 2.23 8.90 -8.41
N GLU A 81 3.04 9.96 -8.41
CA GLU A 81 4.16 10.14 -9.33
C GLU A 81 5.24 9.07 -9.12
N VAL A 82 5.65 8.83 -7.87
CA VAL A 82 6.57 7.73 -7.51
C VAL A 82 6.05 6.38 -8.05
N MET A 83 4.77 6.08 -7.83
CA MET A 83 4.15 4.85 -8.32
C MET A 83 4.16 4.80 -9.85
N ALA A 84 3.85 5.90 -10.54
CA ALA A 84 3.85 5.96 -12.00
C ALA A 84 5.24 5.70 -12.59
N VAL A 85 6.28 6.35 -12.05
CA VAL A 85 7.68 6.13 -12.46
C VAL A 85 8.08 4.67 -12.25
N ALA A 86 7.84 4.13 -11.06
CA ALA A 86 8.17 2.73 -10.74
C ALA A 86 7.46 1.74 -11.67
N ARG A 87 6.17 1.96 -11.95
CA ARG A 87 5.39 1.12 -12.85
C ARG A 87 5.94 1.14 -14.27
N LEU A 88 6.16 2.34 -14.82
CA LEU A 88 6.64 2.49 -16.19
C LEU A 88 7.96 1.74 -16.38
N LYS A 89 8.95 2.01 -15.53
CA LYS A 89 10.29 1.41 -15.62
C LYS A 89 10.28 -0.11 -15.45
N LEU A 90 9.59 -0.61 -14.42
CA LEU A 90 9.56 -2.05 -14.16
C LEU A 90 8.71 -2.79 -15.20
N ALA A 91 7.67 -2.17 -15.75
CA ALA A 91 6.89 -2.76 -16.84
C ALA A 91 7.71 -2.86 -18.14
N GLU A 92 8.44 -1.81 -18.51
CA GLU A 92 9.33 -1.80 -19.68
C GLU A 92 10.42 -2.89 -19.58
N ASN A 93 11.10 -2.97 -18.42
CA ASN A 93 12.11 -4.00 -18.17
C ASN A 93 11.52 -5.41 -18.19
N ALA A 94 10.38 -5.61 -17.52
CA ALA A 94 9.70 -6.90 -17.48
C ALA A 94 9.27 -7.35 -18.89
N GLU A 95 8.74 -6.42 -19.68
CA GLU A 95 8.32 -6.67 -21.06
C GLU A 95 9.48 -7.14 -21.94
N GLY A 96 10.64 -6.44 -21.85
CA GLY A 96 11.85 -6.82 -22.58
C GLY A 96 12.37 -8.22 -22.25
N ALA A 97 12.09 -8.71 -21.04
CA ALA A 97 12.46 -10.04 -20.57
C ALA A 97 11.34 -11.10 -20.71
N GLY A 98 10.25 -10.81 -21.43
CA GLY A 98 9.15 -11.78 -21.61
C GLY A 98 8.31 -12.02 -20.35
N THR A 99 8.33 -11.09 -19.40
CA THR A 99 7.56 -11.14 -18.16
C THR A 99 6.56 -9.99 -18.05
N VAL A 100 5.74 -10.00 -17.00
CA VAL A 100 4.72 -8.99 -16.73
C VAL A 100 4.82 -8.58 -15.27
N LEU A 101 4.87 -7.27 -15.04
CA LEU A 101 4.70 -6.68 -13.71
C LEU A 101 3.24 -6.86 -13.24
N ARG A 102 3.06 -7.48 -12.08
CA ARG A 102 1.74 -7.81 -11.50
C ARG A 102 1.34 -6.96 -10.32
N SER A 103 2.30 -6.51 -9.51
CA SER A 103 2.02 -5.66 -8.36
C SER A 103 3.22 -4.83 -7.94
N LEU A 104 2.93 -3.70 -7.31
CA LEU A 104 3.89 -2.88 -6.59
C LEU A 104 3.28 -2.45 -5.26
N THR A 105 4.05 -2.58 -4.19
CA THR A 105 3.67 -2.09 -2.87
C THR A 105 4.86 -1.35 -2.29
N PHE A 106 4.65 -0.09 -1.90
CA PHE A 106 5.59 0.68 -1.10
C PHE A 106 5.07 0.73 0.32
N ARG A 107 5.77 0.06 1.24
CA ARG A 107 5.40 0.00 2.65
C ARG A 107 6.35 0.82 3.49
N GLU A 108 5.81 1.74 4.28
CA GLU A 108 6.57 2.52 5.26
C GLU A 108 6.46 1.84 6.63
N GLU A 109 7.50 1.92 7.45
CA GLU A 109 7.57 1.19 8.74
C GLU A 109 6.50 1.61 9.74
N ARG A 110 6.02 2.85 9.67
CA ARG A 110 5.08 3.44 10.63
C ARG A 110 3.62 3.14 10.27
N GLY A 111 3.39 2.08 9.49
CA GLY A 111 2.07 1.52 9.29
C GLY A 111 1.26 2.21 8.21
N TRP A 112 1.88 2.65 7.12
CA TRP A 112 1.12 3.00 5.93
C TRP A 112 1.83 2.50 4.67
N SER A 113 1.04 2.25 3.64
CA SER A 113 1.55 1.83 2.34
C SER A 113 0.71 2.40 1.22
N PHE A 114 1.29 2.37 0.03
CA PHE A 114 0.56 2.60 -1.20
C PHE A 114 0.91 1.53 -2.22
N GLU A 115 -0.09 1.03 -2.91
CA GLU A 115 0.04 -0.16 -3.73
C GLU A 115 -0.79 -0.09 -5.00
N TRP A 116 -0.35 -0.89 -5.97
CA TRP A 116 -0.99 -1.10 -7.25
C TRP A 116 -0.87 -2.58 -7.64
N ASN A 117 -1.87 -3.11 -8.33
CA ASN A 117 -1.82 -4.41 -8.98
C ASN A 117 -2.45 -4.38 -10.37
N ALA A 118 -2.15 -5.40 -11.17
CA ALA A 118 -2.55 -5.49 -12.57
C ALA A 118 -4.07 -5.54 -12.84
N LYS A 119 -4.92 -5.65 -11.81
CA LYS A 119 -6.38 -5.52 -11.95
C LYS A 119 -6.86 -4.07 -11.88
N GLN A 120 -6.01 -3.15 -11.41
CA GLN A 120 -6.30 -1.74 -11.23
C GLN A 120 -5.86 -0.93 -12.46
N SER A 121 -6.60 0.13 -12.78
CA SER A 121 -6.20 1.05 -13.86
C SER A 121 -4.87 1.75 -13.57
N PRO A 122 -4.24 2.39 -14.57
CA PRO A 122 -3.09 3.26 -14.37
C PRO A 122 -3.28 4.37 -13.35
N GLU A 123 -4.47 4.98 -13.30
CA GLU A 123 -4.76 6.06 -12.37
C GLU A 123 -5.20 5.58 -10.99
N GLU A 124 -5.65 4.32 -10.88
CA GLU A 124 -6.04 3.71 -9.61
C GLU A 124 -4.82 3.33 -8.77
N GLN A 125 -4.92 3.64 -7.49
CA GLN A 125 -3.93 3.30 -6.47
C GLN A 125 -4.67 2.98 -5.18
N ARG A 126 -4.15 2.03 -4.40
CA ARG A 126 -4.66 1.78 -3.05
C ARG A 126 -3.72 2.38 -2.03
N PHE A 127 -4.28 2.99 -1.00
CA PHE A 127 -3.57 3.44 0.19
C PHE A 127 -4.03 2.61 1.37
N VAL A 128 -3.10 2.03 2.10
CA VAL A 128 -3.39 1.29 3.33
C VAL A 128 -2.83 2.08 4.48
N TYR A 129 -3.66 2.33 5.49
CA TYR A 129 -3.25 2.96 6.74
C TYR A 129 -3.59 2.04 7.91
N SER A 130 -2.60 1.80 8.76
CA SER A 130 -2.69 0.99 9.95
C SER A 130 -2.87 1.86 11.19
N HIS A 131 -3.88 1.53 11.99
CA HIS A 131 -4.12 2.13 13.29
C HIS A 131 -4.12 1.06 14.38
N PHE A 132 -3.50 1.33 15.51
CA PHE A 132 -3.47 0.40 16.64
C PHE A 132 -4.46 0.86 17.70
N LEU A 133 -5.31 -0.07 18.15
CA LEU A 133 -6.28 0.15 19.21
C LEU A 133 -6.02 -0.82 20.35
N GLU A 134 -5.96 -0.27 21.55
CA GLU A 134 -6.00 -1.05 22.77
C GLU A 134 -7.47 -1.15 23.23
N LEU A 135 -8.00 -2.36 23.22
CA LEU A 135 -9.33 -2.65 23.73
C LEU A 135 -9.20 -3.09 25.18
N VAL A 136 -9.87 -2.37 26.08
CA VAL A 136 -9.91 -2.69 27.52
C VAL A 136 -11.36 -3.00 27.89
N PRO A 137 -11.86 -4.22 27.62
CA PRO A 137 -13.21 -4.59 28.03
C PRO A 137 -13.28 -4.66 29.55
N LYS A 138 -14.44 -4.35 30.13
CA LYS A 138 -14.66 -4.53 31.56
C LYS A 138 -14.49 -6.03 31.88
N ASP A 139 -13.64 -6.32 32.85
CA ASP A 139 -13.40 -7.66 33.40
C ASP A 139 -12.77 -8.69 32.44
N GLN A 140 -12.11 -8.25 31.36
CA GLN A 140 -11.38 -9.12 30.43
C GLN A 140 -9.92 -8.70 30.27
N THR A 141 -9.11 -9.57 29.66
CA THR A 141 -7.75 -9.24 29.26
C THR A 141 -7.74 -8.18 28.18
N CYS A 142 -6.83 -7.21 28.31
CA CYS A 142 -6.58 -6.22 27.28
C CYS A 142 -6.26 -6.88 25.93
N GLU A 143 -6.89 -6.42 24.85
CA GLU A 143 -6.64 -6.89 23.49
C GLU A 143 -6.03 -5.77 22.65
N LEU A 144 -4.85 -6.02 22.09
CA LEU A 144 -4.23 -5.12 21.13
C LEU A 144 -4.63 -5.50 19.70
N VAL A 145 -5.26 -4.56 19.01
CA VAL A 145 -5.81 -4.74 17.68
C VAL A 145 -5.14 -3.78 16.70
N ARG A 146 -4.78 -4.28 15.53
CA ARG A 146 -4.37 -3.45 14.38
C ARG A 146 -5.52 -3.39 13.38
N LEU A 147 -5.86 -2.18 12.96
CA LEU A 147 -6.86 -1.90 11.94
C LEU A 147 -6.19 -1.36 10.69
N ASP A 148 -6.38 -2.03 9.57
CA ASP A 148 -5.86 -1.62 8.27
C ASP A 148 -7.01 -1.10 7.40
N PHE A 149 -7.04 0.22 7.18
CA PHE A 149 -7.98 0.88 6.29
C PHE A 149 -7.43 0.91 4.88
N SER A 150 -8.10 0.23 3.95
CA SER A 150 -7.69 0.16 2.55
C SER A 150 -8.55 1.07 1.68
N TRP A 151 -7.98 2.19 1.25
CA TRP A 151 -8.65 3.20 0.43
C TRP A 151 -8.29 3.02 -1.04
N ARG A 152 -9.29 2.91 -1.91
CA ARG A 152 -9.10 3.11 -3.36
C ARG A 152 -9.10 4.60 -3.64
N ARG A 153 -7.95 5.11 -4.09
CA ARG A 153 -7.77 6.47 -4.58
C ARG A 153 -8.34 6.60 -5.98
N VAL A 154 -9.05 7.70 -6.21
CA VAL A 154 -9.36 8.21 -7.55
C VAL A 154 -8.35 9.28 -7.97
N PHE A 155 -8.23 9.52 -9.28
CA PHE A 155 -7.29 10.47 -9.86
C PHE A 155 -7.45 11.88 -9.23
N ASP A 156 -6.32 12.59 -9.09
CA ASP A 156 -6.25 13.98 -8.58
C ASP A 156 -6.92 14.24 -7.21
N CYS A 157 -6.93 13.23 -6.34
CA CYS A 157 -7.47 13.34 -4.98
C CYS A 157 -6.43 13.88 -3.98
N GLU A 158 -6.81 14.93 -3.25
CA GLU A 158 -6.01 15.53 -2.16
C GLU A 158 -6.27 14.93 -0.77
N GLY A 159 -7.25 14.05 -0.63
CA GLY A 159 -7.72 13.54 0.67
C GLY A 159 -6.62 12.85 1.48
N GLU A 160 -6.50 13.20 2.76
CA GLU A 160 -5.52 12.59 3.67
C GLU A 160 -6.11 11.31 4.29
N TYR A 161 -5.87 10.16 3.66
CA TYR A 161 -6.46 8.86 4.03
C TYR A 161 -6.20 8.45 5.49
N GLN A 162 -5.06 8.84 6.05
CA GLN A 162 -4.74 8.64 7.46
C GLN A 162 -5.69 9.41 8.38
N HIS A 163 -5.90 10.71 8.09
CA HIS A 163 -6.83 11.55 8.84
C HIS A 163 -8.27 11.00 8.73
N GLU A 164 -8.65 10.58 7.52
CA GLU A 164 -9.98 10.03 7.24
C GLU A 164 -10.26 8.73 8.00
N GLY A 165 -9.32 7.78 8.00
CA GLY A 165 -9.44 6.55 8.77
C GLY A 165 -9.59 6.83 10.27
N PHE A 166 -8.78 7.74 10.81
CA PHE A 166 -8.87 8.13 12.21
C PHE A 166 -10.18 8.85 12.56
N ARG A 167 -10.69 9.69 11.64
CA ARG A 167 -11.99 10.36 11.80
C ARG A 167 -13.14 9.37 11.89
N LEU A 168 -13.13 8.33 11.05
CA LEU A 168 -14.12 7.25 11.12
C LEU A 168 -14.06 6.54 12.48
N LEU A 169 -12.86 6.22 12.96
CA LEU A 169 -12.67 5.58 14.27
C LEU A 169 -13.18 6.40 15.45
N LYS A 170 -12.94 7.71 15.45
CA LYS A 170 -13.43 8.62 16.50
C LYS A 170 -14.96 8.63 16.64
N GLY A 171 -15.68 8.31 15.56
CA GLY A 171 -17.14 8.21 15.58
C GLY A 171 -17.68 6.94 16.23
N LEU A 172 -16.82 5.94 16.45
CA LEU A 172 -17.23 4.63 16.95
C LEU A 172 -17.29 4.62 18.47
N LYS A 173 -18.35 4.05 19.03
CA LYS A 173 -18.50 3.83 20.48
C LYS A 173 -17.95 2.45 20.82
N ILE A 174 -16.63 2.33 20.91
CA ILE A 174 -15.94 1.04 21.04
C ILE A 174 -15.95 0.57 22.50
N SER A 175 -16.65 -0.53 22.77
CA SER A 175 -16.68 -1.17 24.11
C SER A 175 -15.96 -2.52 24.18
N GLY A 176 -15.51 -3.05 23.03
CA GLY A 176 -14.85 -4.35 22.91
C GLY A 176 -14.77 -4.79 21.44
N LEU A 177 -14.15 -5.94 21.17
CA LEU A 177 -13.87 -6.41 19.81
C LEU A 177 -15.15 -6.66 19.00
N GLU A 178 -16.12 -7.37 19.55
CA GLU A 178 -17.38 -7.65 18.85
C GLU A 178 -18.09 -6.36 18.42
N ASN A 179 -18.17 -5.40 19.34
CA ASN A 179 -18.76 -4.10 19.10
C ASN A 179 -17.97 -3.26 18.08
N LEU A 180 -16.64 -3.39 18.05
CA LEU A 180 -15.78 -2.80 17.03
C LEU A 180 -16.10 -3.39 15.64
N LEU A 181 -16.13 -4.73 15.52
CA LEU A 181 -16.40 -5.41 14.24
C LEU A 181 -17.77 -5.02 13.68
N VAL A 182 -18.81 -5.02 14.52
CA VAL A 182 -20.17 -4.62 14.14
C VAL A 182 -20.22 -3.17 13.65
N GLN A 183 -19.45 -2.27 14.27
CA GLN A 183 -19.41 -0.86 13.88
C GLN A 183 -18.53 -0.56 12.67
N LEU A 184 -17.53 -1.39 12.38
CA LEU A 184 -16.68 -1.26 11.19
C LEU A 184 -17.37 -1.77 9.93
N GLN A 185 -18.22 -2.78 10.02
CA GLN A 185 -18.88 -3.40 8.88
C GLN A 185 -19.66 -2.41 7.97
N PRO A 186 -20.42 -1.45 8.50
CA PRO A 186 -21.10 -0.44 7.67
C PRO A 186 -20.16 0.54 6.96
N LEU A 187 -18.88 0.59 7.33
CA LEU A 187 -17.92 1.51 6.73
C LEU A 187 -17.37 1.01 5.38
N LYS A 188 -17.54 -0.28 5.07
CA LYS A 188 -17.15 -0.82 3.77
C LYS A 188 -17.91 -0.12 2.65
N GLY A 189 -17.18 0.38 1.66
CA GLY A 189 -17.74 1.17 0.56
C GLY A 189 -18.00 2.64 0.90
N PHE A 190 -17.60 3.13 2.08
CA PHE A 190 -17.70 4.54 2.44
C PHE A 190 -16.95 5.41 1.43
N LYS A 191 -17.61 6.47 0.94
CA LYS A 191 -17.06 7.37 -0.08
C LYS A 191 -16.68 8.71 0.53
N LEU A 192 -15.46 9.16 0.24
CA LEU A 192 -15.02 10.52 0.53
C LEU A 192 -15.63 11.50 -0.49
N PRO A 193 -15.69 12.81 -0.16
CA PRO A 193 -16.11 13.85 -1.11
C PRO A 193 -15.29 13.85 -2.40
N SER A 194 -14.03 13.41 -2.35
CA SER A 194 -13.17 13.24 -3.53
C SER A 194 -13.60 12.10 -4.45
N GLY A 195 -14.53 11.23 -4.04
CA GLY A 195 -14.90 10.00 -4.74
C GLY A 195 -14.03 8.79 -4.40
N SER A 196 -12.95 8.96 -3.62
CA SER A 196 -12.18 7.83 -3.09
C SER A 196 -13.05 6.97 -2.18
N THR A 197 -12.83 5.65 -2.21
CA THR A 197 -13.72 4.69 -1.52
C THR A 197 -12.92 3.83 -0.55
N LEU A 198 -13.45 3.59 0.65
CA LEU A 198 -12.92 2.59 1.59
C LEU A 198 -13.31 1.20 1.10
N GLU A 199 -12.37 0.45 0.54
CA GLU A 199 -12.63 -0.88 -0.03
C GLU A 199 -12.78 -1.96 1.03
N ASP A 200 -11.95 -1.87 2.05
CA ASP A 200 -11.79 -2.91 3.07
C ASP A 200 -11.31 -2.30 4.38
N VAL A 201 -11.76 -2.90 5.48
CA VAL A 201 -11.15 -2.72 6.79
C VAL A 201 -10.75 -4.10 7.30
N SER A 202 -9.45 -4.30 7.45
CA SER A 202 -8.89 -5.53 8.02
C SER A 202 -8.56 -5.33 9.49
N VAL A 203 -8.94 -6.27 10.34
CA VAL A 203 -8.76 -6.26 11.80
C VAL A 203 -7.84 -7.41 12.17
N GLN A 204 -6.68 -7.10 12.76
CA GLN A 204 -5.69 -8.09 13.20
C GLN A 204 -5.58 -8.10 14.73
N LEU A 205 -5.85 -9.24 15.34
CA LEU A 205 -5.63 -9.49 16.76
C LEU A 205 -4.17 -9.87 16.98
N LEU A 206 -3.36 -8.96 17.52
CA LEU A 206 -1.91 -9.15 17.57
C LEU A 206 -1.49 -10.27 18.54
N ALA A 207 -2.22 -10.44 19.65
CA ALA A 207 -1.95 -11.51 20.60
C ALA A 207 -2.26 -12.92 20.04
N GLN A 208 -3.16 -13.01 19.06
CA GLN A 208 -3.68 -14.29 18.55
C GLN A 208 -3.21 -14.59 17.11
N ASN A 209 -2.54 -13.64 16.45
CA ASN A 209 -2.18 -13.72 15.03
C ASN A 209 -3.37 -14.05 14.11
N VAL A 210 -4.58 -13.61 14.48
CA VAL A 210 -5.80 -13.78 13.69
C VAL A 210 -6.07 -12.51 12.89
N ARG A 211 -6.42 -12.65 11.61
CA ARG A 211 -6.88 -11.55 10.75
C ARG A 211 -8.33 -11.77 10.33
N LEU A 212 -9.16 -10.76 10.54
CA LEU A 212 -10.54 -10.67 10.09
C LEU A 212 -10.61 -9.57 9.02
N THR A 213 -11.36 -9.81 7.96
CA THR A 213 -11.49 -8.87 6.83
C THR A 213 -12.98 -8.61 6.62
N ILE A 214 -13.37 -7.33 6.61
CA ILE A 214 -14.77 -6.89 6.67
C ILE A 214 -15.20 -6.25 5.34
#